data_AF-X5ETL5-F1
#
_entry.id   AF-X5ETL5-F1
#
_cell.length_a   1.000
_cell.length_b   1.000
_cell.length_c   1.000
_cell.angle_alpha   90.00
_cell.angle_beta   90.00
_cell.angle_gamma   90.00
#
_symmetry.space_group_name_H-M   'P 1'
#
loop_
_entity.id
_entity.type
_entity.pdbx_description
1 polymer ?
#
loop_
_entity_poly.entity_id
_entity_poly.type
_entity_poly.pdbx_seq_one_letter_code
_entity_poly.pdbx_strand_id
1 'polypeptide(L)'
;MNQLKMTIAKPETEDFEDAWAFIRMLNLVTYDLNPLKTDTDGEYEYLADEDKSDVLDAVVEKFNECSLEWMLSALQALMSPEMGIINQDSDTLELHPKLKGGTE
;
A
#
# COMPACT_ATOMS: atom_id res chain seq x y z
N MET A 1 2.15 15.71 -29.26
CA MET A 1 1.80 15.01 -27.99
C MET A 1 2.70 15.58 -26.91
N ASN A 2 2.15 16.31 -25.93
CA ASN A 2 2.92 16.61 -24.72
C ASN A 2 3.13 15.28 -23.99
N GLN A 3 4.38 14.86 -23.84
CA GLN A 3 4.68 13.71 -22.99
C GLN A 3 4.40 14.13 -21.54
N LEU A 4 3.43 13.47 -20.92
CA LEU A 4 3.22 13.54 -19.47
C LEU A 4 4.54 13.13 -18.80
N LYS A 5 5.21 14.09 -18.16
CA LYS A 5 6.49 13.84 -17.48
C LYS A 5 6.23 13.76 -15.98
N MET A 6 6.04 12.54 -15.50
CA MET A 6 5.94 12.27 -14.07
C MET A 6 7.36 12.29 -13.48
N THR A 7 7.58 13.07 -12.42
CA THR A 7 8.89 13.21 -11.75
C THR A 7 9.04 12.33 -10.51
N ILE A 8 8.07 11.45 -10.26
CA ILE A 8 8.07 10.50 -9.14
C ILE A 8 8.52 9.15 -9.68
N ALA A 9 9.44 8.48 -8.98
CA ALA A 9 9.84 7.13 -9.33
C ALA A 9 8.63 6.17 -9.29
N LYS A 10 8.64 5.13 -10.12
CA LYS A 10 7.59 4.11 -10.16
C LYS A 10 7.80 3.13 -8.99
N PRO A 11 6.76 2.80 -8.20
CA PRO A 11 6.78 1.65 -7.29
C PRO A 11 7.12 0.36 -8.02
N GLU A 12 8.02 -0.44 -7.44
CA GLU A 12 8.32 -1.80 -7.84
C GLU A 12 7.51 -2.81 -7.04
N THR A 13 7.52 -4.07 -7.45
CA THR A 13 6.75 -5.13 -6.79
C THR A 13 7.08 -5.26 -5.30
N GLU A 14 8.36 -5.16 -4.95
CA GLU A 14 8.87 -5.24 -3.58
C GLU A 14 8.26 -4.17 -2.66
N ASP A 15 8.11 -2.93 -3.16
CA ASP A 15 7.49 -1.84 -2.39
C ASP A 15 6.05 -2.19 -1.96
N PHE A 16 5.29 -2.85 -2.85
CA PHE A 16 3.94 -3.31 -2.54
C PHE A 16 3.95 -4.50 -1.58
N GLU A 17 4.90 -5.43 -1.73
CA GLU A 17 5.03 -6.58 -0.83
C GLU A 17 5.33 -6.13 0.61
N ASP A 18 6.22 -5.15 0.77
CA ASP A 18 6.54 -4.56 2.07
C ASP A 18 5.33 -3.85 2.68
N ALA A 19 4.63 -3.01 1.90
CA ALA A 19 3.40 -2.37 2.36
C ALA A 19 2.34 -3.39 2.80
N TRP A 20 2.16 -4.47 2.04
CA TRP A 20 1.22 -5.52 2.39
C TRP A 20 1.64 -6.30 3.64
N ALA A 21 2.94 -6.51 3.85
CA ALA A 21 3.46 -7.11 5.07
C ALA A 21 3.15 -6.23 6.29
N PHE A 22 3.39 -4.91 6.19
CA PHE A 22 3.03 -3.96 7.25
C PHE A 22 1.52 -3.97 7.57
N ILE A 23 0.67 -3.89 6.54
CA ILE A 23 -0.79 -3.94 6.72
C ILE A 23 -1.22 -5.28 7.36
N ARG A 24 -0.59 -6.39 7.00
CA ARG A 24 -0.87 -7.69 7.63
C ARG A 24 -0.53 -7.68 9.12
N MET A 25 0.61 -7.11 9.51
CA MET A 25 0.98 -6.98 10.93
C MET A 25 -0.06 -6.16 11.69
N LEU A 26 -0.49 -5.02 11.15
CA LEU A 26 -1.54 -4.20 11.77
C LEU A 26 -2.85 -4.97 11.92
N ASN A 27 -3.28 -5.70 10.89
CA ASN A 27 -4.50 -6.49 10.95
C ASN A 27 -4.43 -7.56 12.06
N LEU A 28 -3.31 -8.26 12.19
CA LEU A 28 -3.13 -9.25 13.27
C LEU A 28 -3.26 -8.60 14.65
N VAL A 29 -2.61 -7.45 14.86
CA VAL A 29 -2.73 -6.69 16.12
C VAL A 29 -4.17 -6.27 16.39
N THR A 30 -4.95 -5.88 15.38
CA THR A 30 -6.38 -5.53 15.58
C THR A 30 -7.27 -6.72 15.97
N TYR A 31 -6.81 -7.94 15.74
CA TYR A 31 -7.47 -9.17 16.17
C TYR A 31 -6.89 -9.73 17.49
N ASP A 32 -6.09 -8.93 18.22
CA ASP A 32 -5.36 -9.35 19.42
C ASP A 32 -4.43 -10.56 19.15
N LEU A 33 -3.85 -10.66 17.95
CA LEU A 33 -2.88 -11.69 17.57
C LEU A 33 -1.46 -11.12 17.50
N ASN A 34 -0.47 -11.94 17.88
CA ASN A 34 0.94 -11.59 17.86
C ASN A 34 1.54 -11.85 16.46
N PRO A 35 1.91 -10.81 15.69
CA PRO A 35 2.46 -11.00 14.35
C PRO A 35 3.86 -11.63 14.32
N LEU A 36 4.51 -11.78 15.47
CA LEU A 36 5.88 -12.31 15.61
C LEU A 36 5.90 -13.76 16.11
N LYS A 37 4.76 -14.31 16.53
CA LYS A 37 4.69 -15.64 17.14
C LYS A 37 3.59 -16.48 16.50
N THR A 38 3.96 -17.71 16.16
CA THR A 38 3.03 -18.72 15.67
C THR A 38 3.15 -19.99 16.51
N ASP A 39 2.06 -20.72 16.67
CA ASP A 39 2.03 -22.01 17.33
C ASP A 39 2.60 -23.13 16.44
N THR A 40 2.51 -24.38 16.92
CA THR A 40 3.02 -25.56 16.19
C THR A 40 2.27 -25.87 14.90
N ASP A 41 1.02 -25.40 14.77
CA ASP A 41 0.20 -25.56 13.58
C ASP A 41 0.41 -24.39 12.59
N GLY A 42 1.21 -23.39 12.97
CA GLY A 42 1.55 -22.22 12.17
C GLY A 42 0.55 -21.08 12.27
N GLU A 43 -0.40 -21.18 13.20
CA GLU A 43 -1.39 -20.13 13.45
C GLU A 43 -0.82 -19.07 14.40
N TYR A 44 -1.21 -17.82 14.23
CA TYR A 44 -0.72 -16.74 15.11
C TYR A 44 -1.25 -16.91 16.54
N GLU A 45 -0.37 -16.74 17.52
CA GLU A 45 -0.75 -16.76 18.93
C GLU A 45 -1.46 -15.47 19.34
N TYR A 46 -2.19 -15.48 20.46
CA TYR A 46 -2.75 -14.24 21.03
C TYR A 46 -1.63 -13.31 21.53
N LEU A 47 -1.86 -12.00 21.39
CA LEU A 47 -0.95 -10.95 21.82
C LEU A 47 -0.96 -10.83 23.35
N ALA A 48 0.06 -11.41 24.00
CA ALA A 48 0.27 -11.26 25.43
C ALA A 48 0.75 -9.84 25.78
N ASP A 49 0.40 -9.36 26.98
CA ASP A 49 0.80 -8.03 27.46
C ASP A 49 2.33 -7.83 27.47
N GLU A 50 3.08 -8.88 27.79
CA GLU A 50 4.54 -8.86 27.82
C GLU A 50 5.18 -8.68 26.44
N ASP A 51 4.48 -9.06 25.37
CA ASP A 51 4.97 -8.97 23.99
C ASP A 51 4.62 -7.64 23.31
N LYS A 52 3.75 -6.82 23.91
CA LYS A 52 3.22 -5.60 23.28
C LYS A 52 4.31 -4.60 22.91
N SER A 53 5.37 -4.50 23.72
CA SER A 53 6.49 -3.60 23.42
C SER A 53 7.25 -4.06 22.17
N ASP A 54 7.61 -5.34 22.11
CA ASP A 54 8.37 -5.90 20.99
C ASP A 54 7.55 -5.86 19.68
N VAL A 55 6.25 -6.13 19.77
CA VAL A 55 5.34 -6.01 18.62
C VAL A 55 5.22 -4.56 18.14
N LEU A 56 5.15 -3.59 19.06
CA LEU A 56 5.13 -2.17 18.67
C LEU A 56 6.42 -1.77 17.98
N ASP A 57 7.58 -2.17 18.51
CA ASP A 57 8.89 -1.89 17.90
C ASP A 57 8.98 -2.50 16.50
N ALA A 58 8.55 -3.75 16.32
CA ALA A 58 8.54 -4.41 15.01
C ALA A 58 7.58 -3.74 14.01
N VAL A 59 6.41 -3.27 14.46
CA VAL A 59 5.48 -2.51 13.60
C VAL A 59 6.11 -1.19 13.15
N VAL A 60 6.81 -0.50 14.05
CA VAL A 60 7.51 0.76 13.73
C VAL A 60 8.68 0.52 12.78
N GLU A 61 9.48 -0.53 13.02
CA GLU A 61 10.55 -0.94 12.10
C GLU A 61 9.99 -1.23 10.71
N LYS A 62 8.94 -2.06 10.63
CA LYS A 62 8.30 -2.38 9.36
C LYS A 62 7.73 -1.14 8.67
N PHE A 63 7.12 -0.21 9.41
CA PHE A 63 6.66 1.06 8.83
C PHE A 63 7.81 1.86 8.20
N ASN A 64 8.98 1.91 8.82
CA ASN A 64 10.15 2.61 8.30
C ASN A 64 10.78 1.94 7.08
N GLU A 65 10.66 0.62 6.96
CA GLU A 65 11.08 -0.13 5.76
C GLU A 65 10.13 0.12 4.58
N CYS A 66 8.86 0.38 4.85
CA CYS A 66 7.87 0.58 3.81
C CYS A 66 7.90 2.03 3.29
N SER A 67 8.09 2.22 1.99
CA SER A 67 8.01 3.55 1.36
C SER A 67 6.56 4.04 1.14
N LEU A 68 5.70 3.90 2.15
CA LEU A 68 4.24 4.15 2.07
C LEU A 68 3.89 5.57 1.65
N GLU A 69 4.55 6.57 2.21
CA GLU A 69 4.32 7.99 1.87
C GLU A 69 4.59 8.25 0.38
N TRP A 70 5.68 7.69 -0.13
CA TRP A 70 6.04 7.82 -1.53
C TRP A 70 5.07 7.07 -2.45
N MET A 71 4.65 5.85 -2.08
CA MET A 71 3.64 5.11 -2.85
C MET A 71 2.29 5.85 -2.90
N LEU A 72 1.86 6.45 -1.79
CA LEU A 72 0.66 7.28 -1.75
C LEU A 72 0.81 8.52 -2.63
N SER A 73 1.99 9.15 -2.64
CA SER A 73 2.30 10.28 -3.51
C SER A 73 2.23 9.88 -5.00
N ALA A 74 2.76 8.71 -5.36
CA ALA A 74 2.68 8.18 -6.71
C ALA A 74 1.22 7.90 -7.12
N LEU A 75 0.42 7.28 -6.23
CA LEU A 75 -1.01 7.06 -6.47
C LEU A 75 -1.77 8.38 -6.61
N GLN A 76 -1.56 9.35 -5.71
CA GLN A 76 -2.20 10.66 -5.77
C GLN A 76 -1.90 11.38 -7.09
N ALA A 77 -0.64 11.32 -7.54
CA ALA A 77 -0.25 11.88 -8.81
C ALA A 77 -0.97 11.16 -9.98
N LEU A 78 -1.07 9.83 -9.98
CA LEU A 78 -1.84 9.09 -11.00
C LEU A 78 -3.33 9.44 -11.00
N MET A 79 -3.90 9.67 -9.82
CA MET A 79 -5.31 10.06 -9.63
C MET A 79 -5.58 11.52 -10.00
N SER A 80 -4.56 12.37 -10.15
CA SER A 80 -4.72 13.79 -10.45
C SER A 80 -5.43 14.02 -11.80
N PRO A 81 -6.43 14.93 -11.87
CA PRO A 81 -7.06 15.33 -13.13
C PRO A 81 -6.05 15.82 -14.18
N GLU A 82 -4.95 16.45 -13.76
CA GLU A 82 -3.91 16.97 -14.64
C GLU A 82 -3.19 15.86 -15.41
N MET A 83 -3.02 14.69 -14.80
CA MET A 83 -2.46 13.54 -15.49
C MET A 83 -3.43 13.00 -16.54
N GLY A 84 -4.74 13.16 -16.27
CA GLY A 84 -5.82 12.71 -17.14
C GLY A 84 -5.71 11.22 -17.50
N ILE A 85 -5.17 10.43 -16.59
CA ILE A 85 -5.07 8.98 -16.72
C ILE A 85 -6.38 8.34 -16.28
N ILE A 86 -6.93 8.81 -15.16
CA ILE A 86 -8.17 8.30 -14.56
C ILE A 86 -9.36 9.18 -14.96
N ASN A 87 -10.51 8.56 -15.23
CA ASN A 87 -11.78 9.26 -15.47
C ASN A 87 -12.29 9.88 -14.17
N GLN A 88 -12.28 11.21 -14.09
CA GLN A 88 -12.68 11.95 -12.89
C GLN A 88 -14.22 12.05 -12.74
N ASP A 89 -14.96 11.80 -13.82
CA ASP A 89 -16.43 11.86 -13.83
C ASP A 89 -17.06 10.49 -13.49
N SER A 90 -16.25 9.46 -13.21
CA SER A 90 -16.70 8.10 -12.93
C SER A 90 -16.70 7.81 -11.43
N ASP A 91 -17.72 7.10 -10.96
CA ASP A 91 -17.77 6.57 -9.59
C ASP A 91 -16.87 5.33 -9.40
N THR A 92 -16.23 4.84 -10.48
CA THR A 92 -15.36 3.68 -10.48
C THR A 92 -13.97 4.02 -11.00
N LEU A 93 -12.96 3.30 -10.51
CA LEU A 93 -11.58 3.48 -10.98
C LEU A 93 -11.42 2.96 -12.41
N GLU A 94 -11.54 3.85 -13.39
CA GLU A 94 -11.36 3.52 -14.80
C GLU A 94 -10.45 4.51 -15.53
N LEU A 95 -9.83 4.05 -16.62
CA LEU A 95 -9.04 4.90 -17.49
C LEU A 95 -9.92 5.96 -18.15
N HIS A 96 -9.41 7.19 -18.23
CA HIS A 96 -10.07 8.30 -18.92
C HIS A 96 -10.41 7.89 -20.36
N PRO A 97 -11.64 8.17 -20.86
CA PRO A 97 -12.06 7.76 -22.22
C PRO A 97 -11.10 8.12 -23.35
N LYS A 98 -10.37 9.24 -23.23
CA LYS A 98 -9.34 9.68 -24.20
C LYS A 98 -8.19 8.69 -24.38
N LEU A 99 -7.97 7.79 -23.42
CA LEU A 99 -6.94 6.74 -23.48
C LEU A 99 -7.45 5.42 -24.05
N LYS A 100 -8.77 5.22 -24.18
CA LYS A 100 -9.37 3.96 -24.68
C LYS A 100 -9.23 3.77 -26.20
N GLY A 101 -8.58 4.70 -26.92
CA GLY A 101 -8.35 4.62 -28.37
C GLY A 101 -9.57 5.06 -29.17
N GLY A 102 -9.40 6.07 -30.02
CA GLY A 102 -10.45 6.58 -30.89
C GLY A 102 -10.80 5.63 -32.02
N THR A 103 -12.08 5.57 -32.34
CA THR A 103 -12.55 5.55 -33.74
C THR A 103 -13.42 6.79 -33.93
N GLU A 104 -12.79 7.88 -34.36
CA GLU A 104 -13.26 8.75 -35.44
C GLU A 104 -12.04 9.18 -36.27
#